data_AF-A0A9W6Y4V8-F1
#
_entry.id   AF-A0A9W6Y4V8-F1
#
_cell.length_a   1.000
_cell.length_b   1.000
_cell.length_c   1.000
_cell.angle_alpha   90.00
_cell.angle_beta   90.00
_cell.angle_gamma   90.00
#
_symmetry.space_group_name_H-M   'P 1'
#
loop_
_entity.id
_entity.type
_entity.pdbx_description
1 polymer ?
#
loop_
_entity_poly.entity_id
_entity_poly.type
_entity_poly.pdbx_seq_one_letter_code
_entity_poly.pdbx_strand_id
1 'polypeptide(L)'
;MIASGNALPPPAYGVVCDIDVRDHAPIKQRARRIPLKYLRRLCELLKGLLEAGLIAFSSSPWASPIVIVLKKNGQDIRLCIDYKMVNAITLIMEYAMPLVDDLLTEMESYLWFCFLDATSGFWAIMMTMRARWVSAFVCALGHFEWLRMPFDLTNASMTYQRMIDNALWGYVQPKGGWEAFAQRMEGAEAKALALRK
;
A
#
# COMPACT_ATOMS: atom_id res chain seq x y z
N MET A 1 0.65 -0.61 -18.56
CA MET A 1 0.66 -1.27 -17.24
C MET A 1 2.03 -1.91 -17.18
N ILE A 2 2.87 -1.41 -16.26
CA ILE A 2 4.19 -0.88 -16.63
C ILE A 2 4.01 0.03 -17.85
N ALA A 3 3.60 1.27 -17.63
CA ALA A 3 3.58 2.21 -18.76
C ALA A 3 5.02 2.30 -19.27
N SER A 4 5.20 1.98 -20.55
CA SER A 4 6.34 2.29 -21.39
C SER A 4 7.25 3.37 -20.77
N GLY A 5 8.35 2.96 -20.15
CA GLY A 5 9.42 3.86 -19.67
C GLY A 5 9.77 3.80 -18.19
N ASN A 6 8.84 3.43 -17.29
CA ASN A 6 9.15 3.43 -15.85
C ASN A 6 9.59 2.04 -15.38
N ALA A 7 10.87 1.92 -15.02
CA ALA A 7 11.40 0.75 -14.32
C ALA A 7 10.64 0.54 -13.01
N LEU A 8 10.46 -0.73 -12.63
CA LEU A 8 9.93 -1.06 -11.31
C LEU A 8 10.85 -0.48 -10.23
N PRO A 9 10.29 0.13 -9.17
CA PRO A 9 11.12 0.63 -8.10
C PRO A 9 11.86 -0.54 -7.44
N PRO A 10 13.14 -0.35 -7.06
CA PRO A 10 13.83 -1.34 -6.25
C PRO A 10 13.06 -1.57 -4.93
N PRO A 11 13.23 -2.74 -4.28
CA PRO A 11 12.70 -2.95 -2.94
C PRO A 11 13.07 -1.81 -1.99
N ALA A 12 12.06 -1.24 -1.35
CA ALA A 12 12.27 -0.30 -0.26
C ALA A 12 12.86 -1.04 0.96
N TYR A 13 13.81 -0.40 1.64
CA TYR A 13 14.40 -0.93 2.86
C TYR A 13 13.64 -0.43 4.10
N GLY A 14 13.71 -1.18 5.19
CA GLY A 14 13.17 -0.78 6.49
C GLY A 14 11.66 -0.92 6.67
N VAL A 15 10.91 -1.32 5.62
CA VAL A 15 9.47 -1.60 5.70
C VAL A 15 9.12 -2.82 4.87
N VAL A 16 8.24 -3.66 5.42
CA VAL A 16 7.60 -4.77 4.73
C VAL A 16 6.09 -4.70 4.96
N CYS A 17 5.30 -5.15 4.00
CA CYS A 17 3.87 -5.30 4.15
C CYS A 17 3.55 -6.68 4.74
N ASP A 18 2.82 -6.67 5.85
CA ASP A 18 2.31 -7.88 6.48
C ASP A 18 0.78 -7.88 6.53
N ILE A 19 0.18 -9.07 6.55
CA ILE A 19 -1.26 -9.26 6.69
C ILE A 19 -1.48 -10.20 7.88
N ASP A 20 -1.71 -9.59 9.04
CA ASP A 20 -1.99 -10.35 10.27
C ASP A 20 -3.48 -10.66 10.37
N VAL A 21 -3.83 -11.93 10.21
CA VAL A 21 -5.20 -12.46 10.36
C VAL A 21 -5.37 -13.26 11.66
N ARG A 22 -4.43 -13.13 12.60
CA ARG A 22 -4.33 -13.95 13.82
C ARG A 22 -4.35 -15.45 13.45
N ASP A 23 -5.18 -16.23 14.14
CA ASP A 23 -5.36 -17.67 13.93
C ASP A 23 -6.54 -18.01 12.99
N HIS A 24 -6.98 -17.05 12.17
CA HIS A 24 -8.13 -17.29 11.28
C HIS A 24 -7.79 -18.34 10.21
N ALA A 25 -8.72 -19.29 10.00
CA ALA A 25 -8.57 -20.32 8.98
C ALA A 25 -8.56 -19.73 7.55
N PRO A 26 -7.89 -20.37 6.57
CA PRO A 26 -7.81 -19.85 5.21
C PRO A 26 -9.17 -19.63 4.54
N ILE A 27 -9.34 -18.45 3.95
CA ILE A 27 -10.52 -18.13 3.14
C ILE A 27 -10.25 -18.54 1.69
N LYS A 28 -11.01 -19.52 1.19
CA LYS A 28 -10.89 -20.03 -0.19
C LYS A 28 -12.14 -19.72 -0.99
N GLN A 29 -12.07 -18.67 -1.80
CA GLN A 29 -13.15 -18.27 -2.70
C GLN A 29 -12.93 -18.84 -4.10
N ARG A 30 -14.02 -19.02 -4.86
CA ARG A 30 -13.96 -19.52 -6.24
C ARG A 30 -13.61 -18.39 -7.21
N ALA A 31 -12.86 -18.72 -8.26
CA ALA A 31 -12.61 -17.80 -9.37
C ALA A 31 -13.94 -17.32 -9.99
N ARG A 32 -14.04 -16.01 -10.22
CA ARG A 32 -15.18 -15.43 -10.93
C ARG A 32 -15.11 -15.77 -12.42
N ARG A 33 -16.27 -15.93 -13.05
CA ARG A 33 -16.33 -16.12 -14.51
C ARG A 33 -15.86 -14.85 -15.21
N ILE A 34 -14.96 -15.01 -16.17
CA ILE A 34 -14.37 -13.90 -16.93
C ILE A 34 -14.88 -13.96 -18.37
N PRO A 35 -15.49 -12.89 -18.91
CA PRO A 35 -15.88 -12.83 -20.32
C PRO A 35 -14.67 -13.05 -21.24
N LEU A 36 -14.86 -13.85 -22.30
CA LEU A 36 -13.79 -14.24 -23.23
C LEU A 36 -13.03 -13.05 -23.81
N LYS A 37 -13.74 -11.94 -24.07
CA LYS A 37 -13.14 -10.68 -24.57
C LYS A 37 -12.04 -10.09 -23.70
N TYR A 38 -11.99 -10.45 -22.40
CA TYR A 38 -10.97 -9.96 -21.46
C TYR A 38 -9.87 -10.98 -21.17
N LEU A 39 -10.05 -12.26 -21.53
CA LEU A 39 -9.09 -13.31 -21.19
C LEU A 39 -7.70 -13.07 -21.80
N ARG A 40 -7.64 -12.63 -23.05
CA ARG A 40 -6.36 -12.31 -23.71
C ARG A 40 -5.60 -11.22 -22.95
N ARG A 41 -6.28 -10.11 -22.64
CA ARG A 41 -5.70 -8.98 -21.89
C ARG A 41 -5.28 -9.38 -20.49
N LEU A 42 -6.06 -10.24 -19.83
CA LEU A 42 -5.72 -10.78 -18.53
C LEU A 42 -4.46 -11.65 -18.59
N CYS A 43 -4.35 -12.51 -19.61
CA CYS A 43 -3.17 -13.35 -19.81
C CYS A 43 -1.91 -12.50 -20.01
N GLU A 44 -1.99 -11.50 -20.91
CA GLU A 44 -0.89 -10.56 -21.16
C GLU A 44 -0.49 -9.78 -19.89
N LEU A 45 -1.48 -9.35 -19.10
CA LEU A 45 -1.27 -8.67 -17.82
C LEU A 45 -0.57 -9.58 -16.79
N LEU A 46 -1.08 -10.80 -16.58
CA LEU A 46 -0.49 -11.74 -15.62
C LEU A 46 0.93 -12.13 -16.01
N LYS A 47 1.18 -12.34 -17.31
CA LYS A 47 2.52 -12.59 -17.83
C LYS A 47 3.47 -11.43 -17.50
N GLY A 48 3.05 -10.19 -17.73
CA GLY A 48 3.83 -9.02 -17.37
C GLY A 48 4.12 -8.91 -15.87
N LEU A 49 3.15 -9.26 -15.00
CA LEU A 49 3.35 -9.26 -13.56
C LEU A 49 4.33 -10.35 -13.09
N LEU A 50 4.29 -11.53 -13.73
CA LEU A 50 5.21 -12.64 -13.46
C LEU A 50 6.64 -12.30 -13.90
N GLU A 51 6.81 -11.80 -15.12
CA GLU A 51 8.12 -11.37 -15.67
C GLU A 51 8.74 -10.24 -14.84
N ALA A 52 7.90 -9.35 -14.31
CA ALA A 52 8.29 -8.28 -13.40
C ALA A 52 8.68 -8.74 -11.98
N GLY A 53 8.44 -10.01 -11.62
CA GLY A 53 8.63 -10.49 -10.26
C GLY A 53 7.70 -9.82 -9.23
N LEU A 54 6.53 -9.35 -9.66
CA LEU A 54 5.51 -8.77 -8.77
C LEU A 54 4.62 -9.85 -8.14
N ILE A 55 4.38 -10.92 -8.90
CA ILE A 55 3.59 -12.09 -8.47
C ILE A 55 4.36 -13.38 -8.75
N ALA A 56 3.94 -14.46 -8.11
CA ALA A 56 4.37 -15.82 -8.38
C ALA A 56 3.17 -16.77 -8.44
N PHE A 57 3.35 -17.98 -8.99
CA PHE A 57 2.38 -19.05 -8.80
C PHE A 57 2.29 -19.41 -7.33
N SER A 58 1.08 -19.64 -6.83
CA SER A 58 0.85 -19.96 -5.43
C SER A 58 0.34 -21.39 -5.25
N SER A 59 0.66 -21.96 -4.10
CA SER A 59 0.04 -23.18 -3.55
C SER A 59 -0.70 -22.88 -2.24
N SER A 60 -0.92 -21.60 -1.92
CA SER A 60 -1.55 -21.15 -0.69
C SER A 60 -2.95 -21.75 -0.50
N PRO A 61 -3.36 -22.07 0.73
CA PRO A 61 -4.74 -22.44 0.99
C PRO A 61 -5.73 -21.26 0.86
N TRP A 62 -5.23 -20.03 0.81
CA TRP A 62 -6.03 -18.80 0.63
C TRP A 62 -6.29 -18.52 -0.85
N ALA A 63 -7.47 -18.00 -1.15
CA ALA A 63 -7.82 -17.58 -2.51
C ALA A 63 -8.86 -16.46 -2.50
N SER A 64 -8.44 -15.24 -2.85
CA SER A 64 -9.34 -14.13 -3.17
C SER A 64 -9.57 -14.04 -4.68
N PRO A 65 -10.81 -13.84 -5.17
CA PRO A 65 -11.08 -13.80 -6.60
C PRO A 65 -10.70 -12.45 -7.18
N ILE A 66 -10.26 -12.44 -8.43
CA ILE A 66 -10.00 -11.18 -9.15
C ILE A 66 -11.30 -10.50 -9.58
N VAL A 67 -11.24 -9.18 -9.71
CA VAL A 67 -12.25 -8.31 -10.30
C VAL A 67 -11.60 -7.53 -11.44
N ILE A 68 -12.23 -7.56 -12.61
CA ILE A 68 -11.77 -6.83 -13.78
C ILE A 68 -12.51 -5.51 -13.84
N VAL A 69 -11.77 -4.40 -13.81
CA VAL A 69 -12.32 -3.04 -13.97
C VAL A 69 -11.80 -2.46 -15.28
N LEU A 70 -12.67 -1.81 -16.06
CA LEU A 70 -12.25 -1.15 -17.29
C LEU A 70 -11.58 0.19 -16.98
N LYS A 71 -10.50 0.50 -17.68
CA LYS A 71 -9.94 1.85 -17.70
C LYS A 71 -10.84 2.78 -18.52
N LYS A 72 -10.61 4.09 -18.38
CA LYS A 72 -11.36 5.15 -19.09
C LYS A 72 -11.38 4.97 -20.60
N ASN A 73 -10.37 4.34 -21.20
CA ASN A 73 -10.32 4.05 -22.64
C ASN A 73 -11.26 2.91 -23.08
N GLY A 74 -11.99 2.27 -22.16
CA GLY A 74 -12.97 1.21 -22.43
C GLY A 74 -12.37 -0.12 -22.89
N GLN A 75 -11.06 -0.16 -23.13
CA GLN A 75 -10.34 -1.31 -23.66
C GLN A 75 -9.42 -1.93 -22.61
N ASP A 76 -8.54 -1.14 -22.01
CA ASP A 76 -7.62 -1.68 -21.03
C ASP A 76 -8.33 -2.10 -19.76
N ILE A 77 -7.81 -3.16 -19.15
CA ILE A 77 -8.31 -3.64 -17.86
C ILE A 77 -7.39 -3.17 -16.73
N ARG A 78 -7.96 -3.08 -15.52
CA ARG A 78 -7.27 -3.04 -14.23
C ARG A 78 -7.56 -4.36 -13.53
N LEU A 79 -6.49 -4.98 -13.03
CA LEU A 79 -6.60 -6.15 -12.18
C LEU A 79 -6.81 -5.65 -10.74
N CYS A 80 -7.99 -5.91 -10.19
CA CYS A 80 -8.30 -5.70 -8.78
C CYS A 80 -8.47 -7.06 -8.12
N ILE A 81 -8.16 -7.17 -6.83
CA ILE A 81 -8.36 -8.40 -6.06
C ILE A 81 -9.41 -8.09 -5.00
N ASP A 82 -10.42 -8.94 -4.91
CA ASP A 82 -11.49 -8.75 -3.92
C ASP A 82 -11.03 -9.21 -2.53
N TYR A 83 -10.26 -8.36 -1.85
CA TYR A 83 -9.78 -8.62 -0.50
C TYR A 83 -10.81 -8.29 0.58
N LYS A 84 -12.08 -8.02 0.27
CA LYS A 84 -13.08 -7.63 1.29
C LYS A 84 -13.14 -8.59 2.48
N MET A 85 -13.09 -9.89 2.21
CA MET A 85 -13.11 -10.93 3.25
C MET A 85 -11.82 -10.97 4.06
N VAL A 86 -10.67 -10.84 3.40
CA VAL A 86 -9.35 -10.76 4.06
C VAL A 86 -9.26 -9.51 4.91
N ASN A 87 -9.59 -8.36 4.34
CA ASN A 87 -9.59 -7.05 5.00
C ASN A 87 -10.48 -6.99 6.23
N ALA A 88 -11.59 -7.73 6.26
CA ALA A 88 -12.50 -7.80 7.40
C ALA A 88 -11.90 -8.52 8.62
N ILE A 89 -10.94 -9.42 8.40
CA ILE A 89 -10.28 -10.20 9.47
C ILE A 89 -8.85 -9.74 9.75
N THR A 90 -8.29 -8.91 8.87
CA THR A 90 -6.95 -8.33 9.05
C THR A 90 -6.93 -7.39 10.26
N LEU A 91 -5.96 -7.58 11.14
CA LEU A 91 -5.67 -6.64 12.22
C LEU A 91 -5.30 -5.28 11.62
N ILE A 92 -6.03 -4.23 11.99
CA ILE A 92 -5.73 -2.87 11.56
C ILE A 92 -4.41 -2.44 12.17
N MET A 93 -3.52 -1.91 11.34
CA MET A 93 -2.24 -1.36 11.80
C MET A 93 -2.50 -0.09 12.62
N GLU A 94 -1.91 -0.01 13.81
CA GLU A 94 -1.91 1.21 14.62
C GLU A 94 -0.80 2.13 14.10
N TYR A 95 -1.13 2.93 13.09
CA TYR A 95 -0.24 3.98 12.58
C TYR A 95 -1.02 5.28 12.46
N ALA A 96 -0.47 6.35 13.04
CA ALA A 96 -1.08 7.67 12.97
C ALA A 96 -0.89 8.24 11.56
N MET A 97 -1.96 8.23 10.77
CA MET A 97 -1.98 8.94 9.49
C MET A 97 -2.06 10.44 9.76
N PRO A 98 -1.22 11.27 9.11
CA PRO A 98 -1.31 12.72 9.26
C PRO A 98 -2.67 13.23 8.74
N LEU A 99 -3.24 14.20 9.44
CA LEU A 99 -4.46 14.86 9.00
C LEU A 99 -4.13 15.85 7.88
N VAL A 100 -5.01 15.92 6.88
CA VAL A 100 -4.82 16.83 5.74
C VAL A 100 -4.77 18.29 6.21
N ASP A 101 -5.59 18.67 7.19
CA ASP A 101 -5.63 20.05 7.71
C ASP A 101 -4.34 20.45 8.41
N ASP A 102 -3.71 19.52 9.15
CA ASP A 102 -2.42 19.75 9.79
C ASP A 102 -1.34 20.01 8.74
N LEU A 103 -1.31 19.19 7.68
CA LEU A 103 -0.38 19.35 6.56
C LEU A 103 -0.58 20.69 5.83
N LEU A 104 -1.84 21.11 5.60
CA LEU A 104 -2.15 22.37 4.91
C LEU A 104 -1.79 23.61 5.76
N THR A 105 -1.96 23.54 7.08
CA THR A 105 -1.63 24.65 7.98
C THR A 105 -0.12 24.95 7.95
N GLU A 106 0.71 23.93 7.85
CA GLU A 106 2.17 24.13 7.72
C GLU A 106 2.55 24.78 6.38
N MET A 107 1.80 24.46 5.31
CA MET A 107 2.03 24.97 3.96
C MET A 107 1.82 26.48 3.82
N GLU A 108 0.96 27.12 4.62
CA GLU A 108 0.69 28.57 4.55
C GLU A 108 1.96 29.44 4.66
N SER A 109 3.03 28.89 5.24
CA SER A 109 4.28 29.60 5.46
C SER A 109 5.31 29.51 4.32
N TYR A 110 4.98 28.83 3.23
CA TYR A 110 5.88 28.61 2.10
C TYR A 110 5.34 29.28 0.82
N LEU A 111 6.25 29.89 0.05
CA LEU A 111 5.90 30.60 -1.19
C LEU A 111 5.87 29.67 -2.42
N TRP A 112 6.64 28.59 -2.39
CA TRP A 112 6.83 27.67 -3.52
C TRP A 112 6.57 26.24 -3.10
N PHE A 113 5.83 25.51 -3.92
CA PHE A 113 5.47 24.11 -3.69
C PHE A 113 5.89 23.24 -4.87
N CYS A 114 6.29 22.00 -4.56
CA CYS A 114 6.55 20.96 -5.54
C CYS A 114 5.68 19.75 -5.21
N PHE A 115 5.00 19.20 -6.21
CA PHE A 115 4.20 17.99 -6.08
C PHE A 115 4.91 16.85 -6.82
N LEU A 116 5.19 15.77 -6.09
CA LEU A 116 5.82 14.55 -6.63
C LEU A 116 4.84 13.39 -6.48
N ASP A 117 4.58 12.66 -7.57
CA ASP A 117 3.73 11.47 -7.56
C ASP A 117 4.58 10.21 -7.74
N ALA A 118 4.51 9.31 -6.76
CA ALA A 118 5.24 8.06 -6.75
C ALA A 118 4.50 6.99 -7.56
N THR A 119 4.74 6.97 -8.87
CA THR A 119 4.14 5.98 -9.77
C THR A 119 4.50 4.56 -9.33
N SER A 120 3.49 3.73 -9.05
CA SER A 120 3.67 2.34 -8.58
C SER A 120 4.38 2.22 -7.22
N GLY A 121 4.31 3.25 -6.37
CA GLY A 121 5.01 3.27 -5.08
C GLY A 121 4.74 2.06 -4.19
N PHE A 122 3.52 1.51 -4.17
CA PHE A 122 3.21 0.32 -3.38
C PHE A 122 4.04 -0.90 -3.78
N TRP A 123 4.41 -1.04 -5.05
CA TRP A 123 5.22 -2.17 -5.51
C TRP A 123 6.68 -2.10 -5.05
N ALA A 124 7.13 -0.98 -4.50
CA ALA A 124 8.42 -0.89 -3.83
C ALA A 124 8.45 -1.73 -2.54
N ILE A 125 7.29 -1.94 -1.89
CA ILE A 125 7.22 -2.61 -0.58
C ILE A 125 7.14 -4.12 -0.77
N MET A 126 8.03 -4.85 -0.11
CA MET A 126 8.07 -6.32 -0.12
C MET A 126 7.00 -6.90 0.81
N MET A 127 6.46 -8.07 0.44
CA MET A 127 5.52 -8.83 1.27
C MET A 127 6.27 -9.79 2.19
N THR A 128 5.80 -9.97 3.44
CA THR A 128 6.23 -11.09 4.29
C THR A 128 5.75 -12.43 3.70
N MET A 129 6.36 -13.55 4.09
CA MET A 129 5.90 -14.88 3.65
C MET A 129 4.44 -15.16 4.04
N ARG A 130 4.03 -14.74 5.24
CA ARG A 130 2.64 -14.83 5.69
C ARG A 130 1.70 -14.04 4.79
N ALA A 131 2.04 -12.78 4.52
CA ALA A 131 1.23 -11.91 3.69
C ALA A 131 1.14 -12.38 2.24
N ARG A 132 2.22 -12.94 1.67
CA ARG A 132 2.21 -13.59 0.36
C ARG A 132 1.12 -14.66 0.30
N TRP A 133 1.07 -15.54 1.31
CA TRP A 133 0.07 -16.61 1.36
C TRP A 133 -1.34 -16.06 1.50
N VAL A 134 -1.58 -15.12 2.42
CA VAL A 134 -2.92 -14.55 2.66
C VAL A 134 -3.41 -13.72 1.46
N SER A 135 -2.50 -13.02 0.77
CA SER A 135 -2.80 -12.25 -0.45
C SER A 135 -2.94 -13.11 -1.72
N ALA A 136 -2.91 -14.44 -1.60
CA ALA A 136 -3.06 -15.30 -2.75
C ALA A 136 -4.43 -15.11 -3.42
N PHE A 137 -4.43 -15.02 -4.75
CA PHE A 137 -5.60 -14.71 -5.55
C PHE A 137 -5.80 -15.70 -6.68
N VAL A 138 -7.05 -15.89 -7.07
CA VAL A 138 -7.46 -16.90 -8.06
C VAL A 138 -8.22 -16.27 -9.22
N CYS A 139 -7.93 -16.75 -10.43
CA CYS A 139 -8.62 -16.36 -11.64
C CYS A 139 -8.84 -17.58 -12.56
N ALA A 140 -9.47 -17.36 -13.71
CA ALA A 140 -9.71 -18.43 -14.69
C ALA A 140 -8.42 -19.07 -15.26
N LEU A 141 -7.27 -18.40 -15.11
CA LEU A 141 -5.98 -18.81 -15.67
C LEU A 141 -5.06 -19.48 -14.63
N GLY A 142 -5.38 -19.43 -13.33
CA GLY A 142 -4.55 -20.02 -12.30
C GLY A 142 -4.69 -19.38 -10.93
N HIS A 143 -3.75 -19.74 -10.06
CA HIS A 143 -3.65 -19.30 -8.67
C HIS A 143 -2.27 -18.70 -8.43
N PHE A 144 -2.25 -17.50 -7.88
CA PHE A 144 -1.07 -16.64 -7.80
C PHE A 144 -0.99 -15.96 -6.44
N GLU A 145 0.20 -15.49 -6.07
CA GLU A 145 0.44 -14.71 -4.85
C GLU A 145 1.30 -13.48 -5.15
N TRP A 146 1.15 -12.44 -4.33
CA TRP A 146 1.87 -11.19 -4.50
C TRP A 146 3.21 -11.21 -3.76
N LEU A 147 4.31 -10.92 -4.46
CA LEU A 147 5.65 -10.75 -3.87
C LEU A 147 5.87 -9.32 -3.36
N ARG A 148 5.20 -8.36 -3.99
CA ARG A 148 5.19 -6.93 -3.63
C ARG A 148 3.79 -6.51 -3.18
N MET A 149 3.69 -5.47 -2.38
CA MET A 149 2.43 -5.01 -1.81
C MET A 149 1.39 -4.71 -2.90
N PRO A 150 0.27 -5.46 -2.96
CA PRO A 150 -0.81 -5.18 -3.89
C PRO A 150 -1.64 -3.98 -3.43
N PHE A 151 -2.45 -3.48 -4.36
CA PHE A 151 -3.52 -2.55 -4.02
C PHE A 151 -4.62 -3.25 -3.21
N ASP A 152 -5.51 -2.45 -2.62
CA ASP A 152 -6.75 -2.88 -1.97
C ASP A 152 -6.59 -3.65 -0.64
N LEU A 153 -5.40 -3.69 -0.03
CA LEU A 153 -5.23 -4.17 1.36
C LEU A 153 -5.52 -3.08 2.38
N THR A 154 -6.18 -3.41 3.49
CA THR A 154 -6.53 -2.44 4.56
C THR A 154 -5.34 -1.63 5.06
N ASN A 155 -4.19 -2.27 5.27
CA ASN A 155 -3.01 -1.62 5.85
C ASN A 155 -2.04 -1.05 4.82
N ALA A 156 -2.35 -1.09 3.52
CA ALA A 156 -1.43 -0.67 2.47
C ALA A 156 -1.01 0.80 2.60
N SER A 157 -1.97 1.70 2.82
CA SER A 157 -1.70 3.14 2.94
C SER A 157 -0.83 3.46 4.17
N MET A 158 -1.11 2.83 5.31
CA MET A 158 -0.33 3.03 6.54
C MET A 158 1.09 2.49 6.41
N THR A 159 1.24 1.32 5.77
CA THR A 159 2.56 0.74 5.48
C THR A 159 3.35 1.67 4.55
N TYR A 160 2.69 2.25 3.55
CA TYR A 160 3.31 3.20 2.63
C TYR A 160 3.71 4.50 3.32
N GLN A 161 2.85 5.06 4.16
CA GLN A 161 3.16 6.26 4.94
C GLN A 161 4.38 6.02 5.83
N ARG A 162 4.42 4.90 6.56
CA ARG A 162 5.58 4.50 7.37
C ARG A 162 6.86 4.39 6.54
N MET A 163 6.78 3.89 5.31
CA MET A 163 7.93 3.84 4.40
C MET A 163 8.45 5.24 4.07
N ILE A 164 7.56 6.18 3.76
CA ILE A 164 7.92 7.58 3.49
C ILE A 164 8.52 8.24 4.74
N ASP A 165 7.89 8.08 5.89
CA ASP A 165 8.36 8.68 7.15
C ASP A 165 9.75 8.15 7.54
N ASN A 166 9.98 6.85 7.38
CA ASN A 166 11.31 6.24 7.58
C ASN A 166 12.34 6.78 6.59
N ALA A 167 11.98 6.96 5.32
CA ALA A 167 12.89 7.46 4.28
C ALA A 167 13.24 8.93 4.48
N LEU A 168 12.31 9.72 5.01
CA LEU A 168 12.49 11.14 5.28
C LEU A 168 12.96 11.43 6.71
N TRP A 169 13.19 10.40 7.52
CA TRP A 169 13.66 10.54 8.89
C TRP A 169 14.99 11.30 8.93
N GLY A 170 15.00 12.40 9.69
CA GLY A 170 16.15 13.31 9.80
C GLY A 170 16.21 14.42 8.74
N TYR A 171 15.38 14.36 7.69
CA TYR A 171 15.26 15.44 6.69
C TYR A 171 14.07 16.36 6.95
N VAL A 172 12.99 15.84 7.53
CA VAL A 172 11.84 16.65 7.94
C VAL A 172 12.18 17.38 9.25
N GLN A 173 12.09 18.71 9.23
CA GLN A 173 12.27 19.54 10.42
C GLN A 173 11.02 20.39 10.67
N PRO A 174 10.60 20.55 11.94
CA PRO A 174 9.52 21.46 12.28
C PRO A 174 9.90 22.91 11.95
N LYS A 175 8.90 23.77 11.70
CA LYS A 175 9.11 25.18 11.36
C LYS A 175 9.97 25.89 12.41
N GLY A 176 11.12 26.42 11.99
CA GLY A 176 12.11 27.08 12.86
C GLY A 176 13.19 26.14 13.42
N GLY A 177 13.21 24.87 13.00
CA GLY A 177 14.15 23.86 13.44
C GLY A 177 13.75 23.20 14.76
N TRP A 178 14.47 22.12 15.10
CA TRP A 178 14.20 21.32 16.29
C TRP A 178 14.39 22.11 17.60
N GLU A 179 15.33 23.05 17.65
CA GLU A 179 15.56 23.90 18.83
C GLU A 179 14.35 24.78 19.16
N ALA A 180 13.80 25.48 18.16
CA ALA A 180 12.62 26.33 18.35
C ALA A 180 11.34 25.52 18.62
N PHE A 181 11.29 24.28 18.15
CA PHE A 181 10.21 23.35 18.51
C PHE A 181 10.33 22.89 19.97
N ALA A 182 11.51 22.45 20.39
CA ALA A 182 11.77 22.01 21.76
C ALA A 182 11.41 23.10 22.79
N GLN A 183 11.85 24.35 22.55
CA GLN A 183 11.53 25.48 23.44
C GLN A 183 10.01 25.75 23.55
N ARG A 184 9.27 25.63 22.43
CA ARG A 184 7.81 25.79 22.44
C ARG A 184 7.11 24.68 23.22
N MET A 185 7.58 23.43 23.07
CA MET A 185 7.01 22.29 23.78
C MET A 185 7.27 22.38 25.29
N GLU A 186 8.49 22.72 25.70
CA GLU A 186 8.81 22.96 27.12
C GLU A 186 7.91 24.06 27.72
N GLY A 187 7.70 25.16 27.00
CA GLY A 187 6.81 26.24 27.43
C GLY A 187 5.34 25.81 27.53
N ALA A 188 4.87 24.95 26.63
CA ALA A 188 3.51 24.42 26.65
C ALA A 188 3.30 23.42 27.80
N GLU A 189 4.28 22.54 28.03
CA GLU A 189 4.28 21.60 29.16
C GLU A 189 4.28 22.33 30.50
N ALA A 190 5.12 23.37 30.65
CA ALA A 190 5.17 24.19 31.86
C ALA A 190 3.80 24.86 32.16
N LYS A 191 3.12 25.37 31.13
CA LYS A 191 1.77 25.94 31.24
C LYS A 191 0.73 24.89 31.61
N ALA A 192 0.76 23.72 30.98
CA ALA A 192 -0.17 22.63 31.27
C ALA A 192 0.00 22.10 32.71
N LEU A 193 1.24 22.06 33.21
CA LEU A 193 1.54 21.67 34.59
C LEU A 193 1.05 22.72 35.60
N ALA A 194 1.16 24.01 35.26
CA ALA A 194 0.65 25.10 36.08
C ALA A 194 -0.87 25.13 36.17
N LEU A 195 -1.59 24.70 35.11
CA LEU A 195 -3.05 24.59 35.07
C LEU A 195 -3.61 23.35 35.80
N ARG A 196 -2.76 22.39 36.17
CA ARG A 196 -3.13 21.19 36.93
C ARG A 196 -2.97 21.35 38.45
N LYS A 197 -2.50 22.50 38.92
CA LYS A 197 -2.48 22.89 40.34
C LYS A 197 -3.65 23.81 40.65
#